data_AF-A0A4V1SQ71-F1
#
_entry.id   AF-A0A4V1SQ71-F1
#
_cell.length_a   1.000
_cell.length_b   1.000
_cell.length_c   1.000
_cell.angle_alpha   90.00
_cell.angle_beta   90.00
_cell.angle_gamma   90.00
#
_symmetry.space_group_name_H-M   'P 1'
#
loop_
_entity.id
_entity.type
_entity.pdbx_description
1 polymer ?
#
loop_
_entity_poly.entity_id
_entity_poly.type
_entity_poly.pdbx_seq_one_letter_code
_entity_poly.pdbx_strand_id
1 'polypeptide(L)'
;MKNISYIKFAIIAVLLITGLASCKKFLDVDPKDSVSDTQTIFDKASAETAVRGLYRGLSADGYYGVSFVSIGYLGGDNVQWTGSQSIVQQFIDHNVKSDNATVSSIWLAIYTTINRANYIIAKLPEVNDATLTDAYK
;
A
#
# COMPACT_ATOMS: atom_id res chain seq x y z
N MET A 1 38.06 -50.08 27.20
CA MET A 1 37.64 -49.79 25.80
C MET A 1 36.17 -49.37 25.66
N LYS A 2 35.22 -49.90 26.45
CA LYS A 2 33.79 -49.52 26.35
C LYS A 2 33.51 -48.02 26.62
N ASN A 3 34.20 -47.41 27.58
CA ASN A 3 33.99 -46.00 27.97
C ASN A 3 34.32 -44.98 26.86
N ILE A 4 35.32 -45.30 26.01
CA ILE A 4 35.68 -44.47 24.85
C ILE A 4 34.63 -44.56 23.74
N SER A 5 33.92 -45.69 23.62
CA SER A 5 32.82 -45.88 22.66
C SER A 5 31.61 -45.01 23.00
N TYR A 6 31.23 -44.93 24.29
CA TYR A 6 30.10 -44.10 24.74
C TYR A 6 30.37 -42.59 24.57
N ILE A 7 31.61 -42.15 24.78
CA ILE A 7 32.01 -40.75 24.55
C ILE A 7 31.89 -40.38 23.06
N LYS A 8 32.31 -41.28 22.16
CA LYS A 8 32.14 -41.09 20.71
C LYS A 8 30.66 -41.00 20.31
N PHE A 9 29.82 -41.86 20.88
CA PHE A 9 28.37 -41.83 20.63
C PHE A 9 27.71 -40.55 21.16
N ALA A 10 28.14 -40.06 22.32
CA ALA A 10 27.67 -38.80 22.89
C ALA A 10 28.06 -37.58 22.03
N ILE A 11 29.29 -37.55 21.51
CA ILE A 11 29.76 -36.48 20.61
C ILE A 11 28.94 -36.45 19.31
N ILE A 12 28.67 -37.62 18.72
CA ILE A 12 27.84 -37.73 17.50
C ILE A 12 26.41 -37.25 17.77
N ALA A 13 25.84 -37.62 18.92
CA ALA A 13 24.49 -37.19 19.30
C ALA A 13 24.40 -35.66 19.49
N VAL A 14 25.40 -35.05 20.14
CA VAL A 14 25.46 -33.60 20.31
C VAL A 14 25.59 -32.88 18.96
N LEU A 15 26.44 -33.38 18.05
CA LEU A 15 26.58 -32.83 16.70
C LEU A 15 25.25 -32.88 15.92
N LEU A 16 24.52 -34.00 16.01
CA LEU A 16 23.22 -34.17 15.36
C LEU A 16 22.18 -33.17 15.89
N ILE A 17 22.13 -32.96 17.21
CA ILE A 17 21.19 -32.04 17.86
C ILE A 17 21.50 -30.59 17.48
N THR A 18 22.79 -30.21 17.41
CA THR A 18 23.19 -28.85 16.99
C THR A 18 22.93 -28.58 15.50
N GLY A 19 23.00 -29.61 14.65
CA GLY A 19 22.71 -29.48 13.21
C GLY A 19 21.23 -29.20 12.91
N LEU A 20 20.31 -29.73 13.73
CA LEU A 20 18.86 -29.51 13.56
C LEU A 20 18.41 -28.11 14.01
N ALA A 21 19.19 -27.40 14.82
CA ALA A 21 18.83 -26.08 15.35
C ALA A 21 19.18 -24.89 14.43
N SER A 22 20.01 -25.08 13.39
CA SER A 22 20.62 -23.98 12.63
C SER A 22 19.86 -23.54 11.36
N CYS A 23 18.80 -24.23 10.94
CA CYS A 23 18.10 -23.95 9.66
C CYS A 23 16.86 -23.05 9.78
N LYS A 24 16.79 -22.16 10.78
CA LYS A 24 15.61 -21.27 10.95
C LYS A 24 15.49 -20.20 9.85
N LYS A 25 16.60 -19.67 9.33
CA LYS A 25 16.61 -18.57 8.36
C LYS A 25 16.24 -18.97 6.92
N PHE A 26 16.21 -20.26 6.60
CA PHE A 26 15.88 -20.73 5.24
C PHE A 26 14.39 -20.57 4.91
N LEU A 27 13.53 -20.63 5.93
CA LEU A 27 12.08 -20.45 5.79
C LEU A 27 11.63 -19.00 5.95
N ASP A 28 12.54 -18.11 6.34
CA ASP A 28 12.28 -16.70 6.59
C ASP A 28 12.74 -15.90 5.34
N VAL A 29 11.95 -15.99 4.27
CA VAL A 29 12.24 -15.34 2.99
C VAL A 29 11.35 -14.13 2.84
N ASP A 30 11.97 -12.95 2.86
CA ASP A 30 11.24 -11.72 2.57
C ASP A 30 10.77 -11.69 1.11
N PRO A 31 9.50 -11.31 0.86
CA PRO A 31 9.00 -11.14 -0.50
C PRO A 31 9.77 -10.01 -1.20
N LYS A 32 10.44 -10.34 -2.32
CA LYS A 32 11.26 -9.38 -3.07
C LYS A 32 10.46 -8.33 -3.84
N ASP A 33 9.21 -8.66 -4.19
CA ASP A 33 8.34 -7.84 -5.03
C ASP A 33 7.31 -7.03 -4.23
N SER A 34 7.34 -7.11 -2.89
CA SER A 34 6.46 -6.32 -2.03
C SER A 34 7.25 -5.51 -1.04
N VAL A 35 6.88 -4.25 -0.87
CA VAL A 35 7.36 -3.46 0.26
C VAL A 35 6.61 -3.95 1.49
N SER A 36 7.34 -4.35 2.54
CA SER A 36 6.72 -4.75 3.80
C SER A 36 5.97 -3.58 4.45
N ASP A 37 4.76 -3.82 4.95
CA ASP A 37 3.99 -2.86 5.74
C ASP A 37 4.76 -2.41 7.00
N THR A 38 5.67 -3.25 7.52
CA THR A 38 6.48 -2.91 8.71
C THR A 38 7.66 -1.97 8.42
N GLN A 39 8.01 -1.76 7.14
CA GLN A 39 9.15 -0.92 6.73
C GLN A 39 8.78 -0.02 5.53
N THR A 40 7.63 0.64 5.57
CA THR A 40 7.19 1.48 4.44
C THR A 40 7.70 2.92 4.50
N ILE A 41 7.73 3.53 5.69
CA ILE A 41 8.19 4.90 5.92
C ILE A 41 9.14 4.88 7.12
N PHE A 42 10.44 5.02 6.87
CA PHE A 42 11.49 4.83 7.89
C PHE A 42 12.62 5.87 7.82
N ASP A 43 12.65 6.70 6.79
CA ASP A 43 13.60 7.79 6.58
C ASP A 43 12.93 8.92 5.78
N LYS A 44 13.66 10.01 5.55
CA LYS A 44 13.15 11.13 4.75
C LYS A 44 12.78 10.72 3.32
N ALA A 45 13.60 9.89 2.67
CA ALA A 45 13.40 9.54 1.26
C ALA A 45 12.13 8.69 1.05
N SER A 46 11.87 7.75 1.95
CA SER A 46 10.65 6.93 1.98
C SER A 46 9.43 7.77 2.34
N ALA A 47 9.53 8.72 3.29
CA ALA A 47 8.46 9.68 3.58
C ALA A 47 8.07 10.53 2.36
N GLU A 48 9.04 11.13 1.69
CA GLU A 48 8.80 11.90 0.46
C GLU A 48 8.20 11.02 -0.65
N THR A 49 8.64 9.77 -0.75
CA THR A 49 8.09 8.79 -1.70
C THR A 49 6.63 8.47 -1.40
N ALA A 50 6.28 8.28 -0.13
CA ALA A 50 4.90 8.08 0.29
C ALA A 50 4.03 9.31 -0.04
N VAL A 51 4.52 10.52 0.20
CA VAL A 51 3.83 11.77 -0.18
C VAL A 51 3.66 11.87 -1.69
N ARG A 52 4.67 11.54 -2.50
CA ARG A 52 4.52 11.46 -3.97
C ARG A 52 3.45 10.43 -4.37
N GLY A 53 3.40 9.28 -3.69
CA GLY A 53 2.35 8.27 -3.88
C GLY A 53 0.94 8.73 -3.50
N LEU A 54 0.82 9.59 -2.49
CA LEU A 54 -0.44 10.26 -2.12
C LEU A 54 -0.91 11.19 -3.26
N TYR A 55 -0.03 12.06 -3.76
CA TYR A 55 -0.37 12.95 -4.89
C TYR A 55 -0.69 12.18 -6.18
N ARG A 56 -0.01 11.05 -6.42
CA ARG A 56 -0.39 10.14 -7.51
C ARG A 56 -1.79 9.53 -7.31
N GLY A 57 -2.22 9.32 -6.06
CA GLY A 57 -3.59 8.91 -5.74
C GLY A 57 -4.61 10.00 -6.07
N LEU A 58 -4.30 11.26 -5.76
CA LEU A 58 -5.13 12.41 -6.15
C LEU A 58 -5.29 12.49 -7.68
N SER A 59 -4.21 12.28 -8.44
CA SER A 59 -4.24 12.34 -9.91
C SER A 59 -4.84 11.11 -10.59
N ALA A 60 -5.36 10.13 -9.84
CA ALA A 60 -5.93 8.93 -10.43
C ALA A 60 -7.20 9.26 -11.24
N ASP A 61 -7.47 8.47 -12.29
CA ASP A 61 -8.64 8.65 -13.16
C ASP A 61 -9.97 8.58 -12.39
N GLY A 62 -10.03 7.79 -11.32
CA GLY A 62 -11.20 7.74 -10.43
C GLY A 62 -11.39 9.02 -9.61
N TYR A 63 -10.36 9.82 -9.39
CA TYR A 63 -10.43 11.05 -8.59
C TYR A 63 -10.25 12.30 -9.46
N TYR A 64 -9.28 13.18 -9.16
CA TYR A 64 -9.11 14.44 -9.88
C TYR A 64 -8.60 14.29 -11.31
N GLY A 65 -8.08 13.12 -11.69
CA GLY A 65 -7.59 12.88 -13.04
C GLY A 65 -8.69 12.99 -14.10
N VAL A 66 -9.88 12.43 -13.82
CA VAL A 66 -11.00 12.41 -14.77
C VAL A 66 -12.36 12.40 -14.06
N SER A 67 -12.70 11.30 -13.39
CA SER A 67 -14.08 10.90 -13.08
C SER A 67 -14.76 11.84 -12.10
N PHE A 68 -14.10 12.15 -10.97
CA PHE A 68 -14.69 13.00 -9.93
C PHE A 68 -15.00 14.42 -10.43
N VAL A 69 -14.07 14.97 -11.22
CA VAL A 69 -14.24 16.29 -11.83
C VAL A 69 -15.32 16.24 -12.90
N SER A 70 -15.32 15.21 -13.76
CA SER A 70 -16.25 15.10 -14.88
C SER A 70 -17.71 15.03 -14.42
N ILE A 71 -18.02 14.24 -13.38
CA ILE A 71 -19.40 14.14 -12.88
C ILE A 71 -19.94 15.47 -12.32
N GLY A 72 -19.05 16.37 -11.87
CA GLY A 72 -19.42 17.71 -11.44
C GLY A 72 -19.92 18.61 -12.58
N TYR A 73 -19.51 18.33 -13.82
CA TYR A 73 -19.94 19.07 -15.00
C TYR A 73 -21.09 18.39 -15.76
N LEU A 74 -21.13 17.05 -15.76
CA LEU A 74 -22.08 16.27 -16.59
C LEU A 74 -23.56 16.49 -16.23
N GLY A 75 -23.87 16.90 -15.01
CA GLY A 75 -25.24 17.28 -14.62
C GLY A 75 -25.59 18.74 -14.95
N GLY A 76 -24.63 19.54 -15.44
CA GLY A 76 -24.84 20.93 -15.84
C GLY A 76 -25.23 21.08 -17.31
N ASP A 77 -25.33 22.33 -17.75
CA ASP A 77 -25.67 22.71 -19.13
C ASP A 77 -24.45 23.24 -19.93
N ASN A 78 -23.27 23.29 -19.31
CA ASN A 78 -22.04 23.82 -19.92
C ASN A 78 -21.28 22.80 -20.77
N VAL A 79 -21.55 21.51 -20.63
CA VAL A 79 -20.87 20.44 -21.35
C VAL A 79 -21.86 19.45 -21.94
N GLN A 80 -21.56 18.92 -23.12
CA GLN A 80 -22.34 17.88 -23.76
C GLN A 80 -21.51 16.61 -23.89
N TRP A 81 -22.05 15.50 -23.39
CA TRP A 81 -21.49 14.19 -23.64
C TRP A 81 -21.86 13.71 -25.04
N THR A 82 -20.87 13.21 -25.79
CA THR A 82 -21.04 12.73 -27.17
C THR A 82 -20.73 11.24 -27.33
N GLY A 83 -20.46 10.52 -26.24
CA GLY A 83 -20.16 9.09 -26.26
C GLY A 83 -21.41 8.22 -26.10
N SER A 84 -21.23 6.90 -26.21
CA SER A 84 -22.32 5.91 -26.15
C SER A 84 -22.51 5.24 -24.78
N GLN A 85 -21.70 5.62 -23.78
CA GLN A 85 -21.74 4.98 -22.46
C GLN A 85 -22.98 5.39 -21.66
N SER A 86 -23.92 4.45 -21.49
CA SER A 86 -25.17 4.67 -20.75
C SER A 86 -24.95 5.06 -19.30
N ILE A 87 -23.87 4.58 -18.68
CA ILE A 87 -23.53 4.89 -17.27
C ILE A 87 -23.18 6.37 -17.05
N VAL A 88 -22.61 7.02 -18.07
CA VAL A 88 -22.30 8.45 -18.07
C VAL A 88 -23.56 9.25 -18.35
N GLN A 89 -24.41 8.78 -19.27
CA GLN A 89 -25.69 9.41 -19.61
C GLN A 89 -26.61 9.59 -18.38
N GLN A 90 -26.55 8.68 -17.41
CA GLN A 90 -27.34 8.80 -16.18
C GLN A 90 -27.10 10.10 -15.41
N PHE A 91 -25.90 10.68 -15.48
CA PHE A 91 -25.60 11.96 -14.82
C PHE A 91 -26.30 13.14 -15.52
N ILE A 92 -26.39 13.09 -16.85
CA ILE A 92 -27.03 14.11 -17.70
C ILE A 92 -28.54 14.04 -17.56
N ASP A 93 -29.09 12.84 -17.58
CA ASP A 93 -30.52 12.58 -17.44
C ASP A 93 -31.01 12.70 -15.98
N HIS A 94 -30.11 13.03 -15.04
CA HIS A 94 -30.39 13.15 -13.60
C HIS A 94 -31.03 11.88 -13.00
N ASN A 95 -30.60 10.71 -13.48
CA ASN A 95 -31.17 9.41 -13.13
C ASN A 95 -30.09 8.39 -12.72
N VAL A 96 -29.07 8.87 -12.00
CA VAL A 96 -27.95 8.06 -11.48
C VAL A 96 -28.48 6.92 -10.61
N LYS A 97 -28.08 5.70 -10.94
CA LYS A 97 -28.47 4.48 -10.22
C LYS A 97 -27.45 4.12 -9.16
N SER A 98 -27.89 3.37 -8.15
CA SER A 98 -27.03 2.94 -7.03
C SER A 98 -25.91 1.99 -7.44
N ASP A 99 -26.04 1.31 -8.58
CA ASP A 99 -25.05 0.41 -9.16
C ASP A 99 -24.09 1.09 -10.16
N ASN A 100 -24.13 2.43 -10.25
CA ASN A 100 -23.28 3.18 -11.16
C ASN A 100 -21.78 3.03 -10.81
N ALA A 101 -21.06 2.28 -11.63
CA ALA A 101 -19.64 1.99 -11.46
C ALA A 101 -18.74 3.24 -11.46
N THR A 102 -19.12 4.34 -12.11
CA THR A 102 -18.36 5.60 -12.05
C THR A 102 -18.38 6.16 -10.62
N VAL A 103 -19.54 6.17 -9.96
CA VAL A 103 -19.66 6.59 -8.55
C VAL A 103 -18.82 5.68 -7.65
N SER A 104 -18.91 4.36 -7.82
CA SER A 104 -18.12 3.40 -7.03
C SER A 104 -16.61 3.58 -7.20
N SER A 105 -16.14 3.83 -8.44
CA SER A 105 -14.74 4.10 -8.75
C SER A 105 -14.24 5.38 -8.07
N ILE A 106 -15.04 6.45 -8.13
CA ILE A 106 -14.76 7.73 -7.47
C ILE A 106 -14.63 7.54 -5.97
N TRP A 107 -15.62 6.90 -5.35
CA TRP A 107 -15.63 6.64 -3.92
C TRP A 107 -14.37 5.88 -3.50
N LEU A 108 -14.05 4.78 -4.18
CA LEU A 108 -12.87 3.97 -3.88
C LEU A 108 -11.57 4.77 -4.02
N ALA A 109 -11.42 5.56 -5.08
CA ALA A 109 -10.21 6.36 -5.31
C ALA A 109 -10.02 7.42 -4.22
N ILE A 110 -11.10 8.11 -3.81
CA ILE A 110 -11.08 9.12 -2.74
C ILE A 110 -10.68 8.46 -1.41
N TYR A 111 -11.36 7.39 -1.00
CA TYR A 111 -11.08 6.75 0.29
C TYR A 111 -9.73 6.06 0.33
N THR A 112 -9.25 5.52 -0.80
CA THR A 112 -7.87 5.00 -0.90
C THR A 112 -6.85 6.13 -0.71
N THR A 113 -7.10 7.30 -1.28
CA THR A 113 -6.23 8.48 -1.13
C THR A 113 -6.25 9.01 0.30
N ILE A 114 -7.43 9.08 0.93
CA ILE A 114 -7.58 9.43 2.36
C ILE A 114 -6.81 8.43 3.23
N ASN A 115 -6.92 7.14 2.97
CA ASN A 115 -6.20 6.12 3.73
C ASN A 115 -4.69 6.30 3.63
N ARG A 116 -4.15 6.59 2.42
CA ARG A 116 -2.72 6.91 2.25
C ARG A 116 -2.30 8.13 3.05
N ALA A 117 -3.12 9.19 3.05
CA ALA A 117 -2.83 10.39 3.83
C ALA A 117 -2.82 10.09 5.33
N ASN A 118 -3.82 9.38 5.84
CA ASN A 118 -3.91 8.99 7.24
C ASN A 118 -2.72 8.12 7.66
N TYR A 119 -2.29 7.18 6.81
CA TYR A 119 -1.13 6.34 7.07
C TYR A 119 0.16 7.16 7.19
N ILE A 120 0.38 8.11 6.28
CA ILE A 120 1.54 9.01 6.32
C ILE A 120 1.51 9.86 7.60
N ILE A 121 0.37 10.48 7.91
CA ILE A 121 0.18 11.31 9.12
C ILE A 121 0.46 10.50 10.40
N ALA A 122 0.04 9.23 10.44
CA ALA A 122 0.27 8.37 11.58
C ALA A 122 1.74 7.93 11.72
N LYS A 123 2.45 7.68 10.61
CA LYS A 123 3.80 7.11 10.61
C LYS A 123 4.92 8.12 10.65
N LEU A 124 4.73 9.29 10.04
CA LEU A 124 5.77 10.31 9.91
C LEU A 124 6.37 10.76 11.26
N PRO A 125 5.60 10.91 12.36
CA PRO A 125 6.16 11.25 13.66
C PRO A 125 7.10 10.20 14.25
N GLU A 126 6.93 8.92 13.90
CA GLU A 126 7.73 7.80 14.38
C GLU A 126 9.11 7.71 13.70
N VAL A 127 9.32 8.43 12.58
CA VAL A 127 10.56 8.38 11.79
C VAL A 127 11.69 9.10 12.52
N ASN A 128 12.78 8.37 12.79
CA ASN A 128 13.99 8.93 13.40
C ASN A 128 15.08 9.13 12.35
N ASP A 129 15.06 10.31 11.70
CA ASP A 129 16.03 10.71 10.68
C ASP A 129 16.44 12.17 10.92
N ALA A 130 17.74 12.42 11.09
CA ALA A 130 18.27 13.77 11.35
C ALA A 130 18.01 14.76 10.21
N THR A 131 17.75 14.28 8.99
CA THR A 131 17.45 15.11 7.81
C THR A 131 15.97 15.45 7.67
N LEU A 132 15.10 14.78 8.44
CA LEU A 132 13.67 15.03 8.54
C LEU A 132 13.39 15.91 9.76
N THR A 133 13.48 17.23 9.57
CA THR A 133 13.27 18.21 10.63
C THR A 133 11.82 18.23 11.11
N ASP A 134 11.58 18.69 12.34
CA ASP A 134 10.23 18.80 12.93
C ASP A 134 9.25 19.64 12.10
N ALA A 135 9.72 20.60 11.31
CA ALA A 135 8.87 21.37 10.40
C ALA A 135 8.23 20.52 9.27
N TYR A 136 8.78 19.34 9.00
CA TYR A 136 8.29 18.38 8.00
C TYR A 136 7.58 17.18 8.64
N LYS A 137 7.45 17.14 9.98
CA LYS A 137 6.67 16.13 10.71
C LYS A 137 5.31 16.69 11.11
#